data_AF-A0A951SSS8-F1
#
_entry.id   AF-A0A951SSS8-F1
#
_cell.length_a   1.000
_cell.length_b   1.000
_cell.length_c   1.000
_cell.angle_alpha   90.00
_cell.angle_beta   90.00
_cell.angle_gamma   90.00
#
_symmetry.space_group_name_H-M   'P 1'
#
loop_
_entity.id
_entity.type
_entity.pdbx_description
1 polymer ?
#
loop_
_entity_poly.entity_id
_entity_poly.type
_entity_poly.pdbx_seq_one_letter_code
_entity_poly.pdbx_strand_id
1 'polypeptide(L)'
;MKKFKFPLEGLLRVRDLKQKQVMAEMAEVMERVNAQRQIVEQSEANYRNEMDLFSKSQSTKESFSIYQYQTFNHYINRLEAEKSYAEEKLEEMRPELEAVQNKLIEARRQRRVVELLKERYQERYHQALRKEERKELAELNQLRQGITNVKETKTTTFETESDDLFEERAEDLRTRESRRRAEYLEQAGLTEEQARNTSQND
;
A
#
# COMPACT_ATOMS: atom_id res chain seq x y z
N MET A 1 4.33 -26.39 -15.03
CA MET A 1 5.32 -25.42 -14.53
C MET A 1 5.52 -25.60 -13.03
N LYS A 2 6.77 -25.53 -12.53
CA LYS A 2 7.04 -25.59 -11.08
C LYS A 2 6.48 -24.32 -10.42
N LYS A 3 6.15 -24.35 -9.13
CA LYS A 3 5.73 -23.14 -8.39
C LYS A 3 6.98 -22.43 -7.84
N PHE A 4 6.96 -21.10 -7.75
CA PHE A 4 8.04 -20.33 -7.13
C PHE A 4 8.20 -20.74 -5.65
N LYS A 5 9.43 -21.03 -5.24
CA LYS A 5 9.79 -21.33 -3.85
C LYS A 5 10.95 -20.44 -3.45
N PHE A 6 10.74 -19.61 -2.43
CA PHE A 6 11.78 -18.75 -1.89
C PHE A 6 12.63 -19.54 -0.88
N PRO A 7 13.96 -19.64 -1.06
CA PRO A 7 14.82 -20.43 -0.17
C PRO A 7 14.83 -19.93 1.28
N LEU A 8 14.65 -18.63 1.50
CA LEU A 8 14.71 -18.00 2.84
C LEU A 8 13.33 -17.70 3.42
N GLU A 9 12.29 -18.43 2.99
CA GLU A 9 10.92 -18.23 3.49
C GLU A 9 10.83 -18.48 5.00
N GLY A 10 11.57 -19.46 5.54
CA GLY A 10 11.64 -19.71 6.99
C GLY A 10 12.25 -18.53 7.76
N LEU A 11 13.31 -17.93 7.23
CA LEU A 11 13.94 -16.76 7.83
C LEU A 11 13.01 -15.55 7.81
N LEU A 12 12.27 -15.33 6.71
CA LEU A 12 11.29 -14.26 6.60
C LEU A 12 10.22 -14.39 7.69
N ARG A 13 9.67 -15.60 7.90
CA ARG A 13 8.69 -15.87 8.95
C ARG A 13 9.23 -15.59 10.36
N VAL A 14 10.46 -15.99 10.64
CA VAL A 14 11.10 -15.71 11.95
C VAL A 14 11.25 -14.19 12.16
N ARG A 15 11.66 -13.45 11.13
CA ARG A 15 11.77 -11.97 11.20
C ARG A 15 10.41 -11.29 11.36
N ASP A 16 9.38 -11.80 10.70
CA ASP A 16 7.99 -11.35 10.89
C ASP A 16 7.51 -11.56 12.33
N LEU A 17 7.74 -12.75 12.90
CA LEU A 17 7.41 -13.03 14.29
C LEU A 17 8.17 -12.11 15.25
N LYS A 18 9.46 -11.89 15.01
CA LYS A 18 10.26 -10.99 15.84
C LYS A 18 9.76 -9.56 15.77
N GLN A 19 9.38 -9.07 14.59
CA GLN A 19 8.78 -7.75 14.45
C GLN A 19 7.46 -7.66 15.22
N LYS A 20 6.59 -8.68 15.13
CA LYS A 20 5.32 -8.71 15.88
C LYS A 20 5.54 -8.68 17.39
N GLN A 21 6.55 -9.41 17.90
CA GLN A 21 6.92 -9.37 19.32
C GLN A 21 7.32 -7.96 19.76
N VAL A 22 8.22 -7.30 19.00
CA VAL A 22 8.65 -5.93 19.33
C VAL A 22 7.50 -4.92 19.21
N MET A 23 6.55 -5.14 18.29
CA MET A 23 5.33 -4.32 18.23
C MET A 23 4.45 -4.50 19.46
N ALA A 24 4.35 -5.71 20.01
CA ALA A 24 3.62 -5.95 21.26
C ALA A 24 4.31 -5.26 22.46
N GLU A 25 5.65 -5.36 22.55
CA GLU A 25 6.44 -4.62 23.55
C GLU A 25 6.20 -3.11 23.46
N MET A 26 6.16 -2.55 22.24
CA MET A 26 5.87 -1.14 22.01
C MET A 26 4.46 -0.74 22.46
N ALA A 27 3.47 -1.61 22.23
CA ALA A 27 2.10 -1.35 22.65
C ALA A 27 1.98 -1.27 24.18
N GLU A 28 2.66 -2.17 24.90
CA GLU A 28 2.69 -2.16 26.37
C GLU A 28 3.35 -0.89 26.94
N VAL A 29 4.47 -0.45 26.35
CA VAL A 29 5.11 0.81 26.74
C VAL A 29 4.21 2.00 26.43
N MET A 30 3.55 2.01 25.27
CA MET A 30 2.62 3.08 24.89
C MET A 30 1.43 3.15 25.83
N GLU A 31 0.89 2.02 26.27
CA GLU A 31 -0.22 1.99 27.23
C GLU A 31 0.18 2.67 28.54
N ARG A 32 1.36 2.34 29.08
CA ARG A 32 1.91 2.99 30.28
C ARG A 32 2.12 4.49 30.09
N VAL A 33 2.70 4.90 28.96
CA VAL A 33 2.91 6.32 28.64
C VAL A 33 1.58 7.06 28.51
N ASN A 34 0.58 6.45 27.86
CA ASN A 34 -0.74 7.05 27.70
C ASN A 34 -1.47 7.19 29.04
N ALA A 35 -1.38 6.18 29.91
CA ALA A 35 -1.92 6.26 31.27
C ALA A 35 -1.25 7.40 32.06
N GLN A 36 0.08 7.53 31.97
CA GLN A 36 0.81 8.61 32.64
C GLN A 36 0.43 9.99 32.06
N ARG A 37 0.25 10.11 30.74
CA ARG A 37 -0.24 11.35 30.11
C ARG A 37 -1.62 11.75 30.60
N GLN A 38 -2.52 10.79 30.78
CA GLN A 38 -3.85 11.06 31.35
C GLN A 38 -3.75 11.59 32.79
N ILE A 39 -2.82 11.06 33.59
CA ILE A 39 -2.57 11.56 34.96
C ILE A 39 -2.07 13.01 34.91
N VAL A 40 -1.12 13.32 34.01
CA VAL A 40 -0.65 14.70 33.81
C VAL A 40 -1.80 15.62 33.41
N GLU A 41 -2.60 15.25 32.42
CA GLU A 41 -3.75 16.04 31.95
C GLU A 41 -4.78 16.27 33.06
N GLN A 42 -5.08 15.24 33.87
CA GLN A 42 -5.97 15.38 35.02
C GLN A 42 -5.38 16.31 36.09
N SER A 43 -4.09 16.19 36.39
CA SER A 43 -3.42 17.08 37.35
C SER A 43 -3.42 18.54 36.89
N GLU A 44 -3.22 18.79 35.60
CA GLU A 44 -3.29 20.12 35.01
C GLU A 44 -4.72 20.68 35.04
N ALA A 45 -5.72 19.85 34.71
CA ALA A 45 -7.12 20.24 34.77
C ALA A 45 -7.52 20.61 36.20
N ASN A 46 -7.14 19.80 37.19
CA ASN A 46 -7.39 20.07 38.60
C ASN A 46 -6.75 21.39 39.05
N TYR A 47 -5.47 21.60 38.72
CA TYR A 47 -4.78 22.86 39.01
C TYR A 47 -5.50 24.07 38.40
N ARG A 48 -5.88 24.00 37.12
CA ARG A 48 -6.57 25.09 36.42
C ARG A 48 -7.94 25.37 37.02
N ASN A 49 -8.71 24.32 37.32
CA ASN A 49 -10.05 24.45 37.91
C ASN A 49 -9.98 25.13 39.28
N GLU A 50 -9.04 24.72 40.13
CA GLU A 50 -8.87 25.29 41.47
C GLU A 50 -8.40 26.74 41.43
N MET A 51 -7.50 27.06 40.49
CA MET A 51 -7.06 28.44 40.28
C MET A 51 -8.20 29.35 39.77
N ASP A 52 -9.04 28.82 38.87
CA ASP A 52 -10.22 29.54 38.36
C ASP A 52 -11.26 29.77 39.47
N LEU A 53 -11.55 28.75 40.29
CA LEU A 53 -12.42 28.87 41.47
C LEU A 53 -11.91 29.92 42.44
N PHE A 54 -10.61 29.93 42.72
CA PHE A 54 -10.00 30.93 43.58
C PHE A 54 -10.11 32.35 43.00
N SER A 55 -9.82 32.52 41.71
CA SER A 55 -9.94 33.83 41.05
C SER A 55 -11.37 34.39 41.11
N LYS A 56 -12.38 33.54 40.92
CA LYS A 56 -13.80 33.90 41.05
C LYS A 56 -14.14 34.29 42.49
N SER A 57 -13.65 33.54 43.47
CA SER A 57 -13.88 33.81 44.89
C SER A 57 -13.23 35.11 45.39
N GLN A 58 -12.10 35.53 44.80
CA GLN A 58 -11.53 36.85 45.07
C GLN A 58 -12.35 38.00 44.45
N SER A 59 -13.00 37.73 43.31
CA SER A 59 -13.78 38.72 42.57
C SER A 59 -15.10 39.09 43.25
N THR A 60 -15.65 38.21 44.10
CA THR A 60 -16.95 38.36 44.75
C THR A 60 -16.96 39.28 45.99
N LYS A 61 -15.86 39.99 46.31
CA LYS A 61 -15.75 40.94 47.44
C LYS A 61 -16.06 40.37 48.83
N GLU A 62 -16.12 39.05 48.98
CA GLU A 62 -16.11 38.44 50.31
C GLU A 62 -14.73 38.65 50.92
N SER A 63 -14.70 39.13 52.17
CA SER A 63 -13.47 39.37 52.92
C SER A 63 -12.72 38.07 53.14
N PHE A 64 -11.81 37.72 52.23
CA PHE A 64 -10.96 36.55 52.37
C PHE A 64 -10.07 36.70 53.60
N SER A 65 -10.16 35.73 54.52
CA SER A 65 -9.28 35.68 55.69
C SER A 65 -7.86 35.34 55.24
N ILE A 66 -6.86 35.95 55.88
CA ILE A 66 -5.43 35.64 55.68
C ILE A 66 -5.18 34.12 55.81
N TYR A 67 -5.88 33.46 56.73
CA TYR A 67 -5.80 32.02 56.92
C TYR A 67 -6.28 31.22 55.70
N GLN A 68 -7.36 31.66 55.05
CA GLN A 68 -7.87 31.02 53.83
C GLN A 68 -6.87 31.16 52.67
N TYR A 69 -6.20 32.30 52.57
CA TYR A 69 -5.16 32.53 51.57
C TYR A 69 -3.93 31.63 51.78
N GLN A 70 -3.46 31.48 53.03
CA GLN A 70 -2.37 30.57 53.36
C GLN A 70 -2.73 29.12 53.05
N THR A 71 -3.94 28.68 53.43
CA THR A 71 -4.42 27.32 53.17
C THR A 71 -4.49 27.04 51.66
N PHE A 72 -4.99 28.00 50.89
CA PHE A 72 -5.05 27.90 49.44
C PHE A 72 -3.65 27.81 48.80
N ASN A 73 -2.71 28.66 49.22
CA ASN A 73 -1.33 28.59 48.71
C ASN A 73 -0.67 27.23 49.00
N HIS A 74 -0.86 26.67 50.20
CA HIS A 74 -0.34 25.34 50.50
C HIS A 74 -0.96 24.26 49.60
N TYR A 75 -2.26 24.37 49.33
CA TYR A 75 -2.96 23.44 48.45
C TYR A 75 -2.50 23.56 47.00
N ILE A 76 -2.35 24.77 46.46
CA ILE A 76 -1.83 25.00 45.11
C ILE A 76 -0.39 24.50 44.96
N ASN A 77 0.48 24.78 45.94
CA ASN A 77 1.85 24.26 45.92
C ASN A 77 1.88 22.73 45.92
N ARG A 78 0.94 22.08 46.62
CA ARG A 78 0.79 20.62 46.58
C ARG A 78 0.38 20.14 45.19
N LEU A 79 -0.58 20.81 44.54
CA LEU A 79 -1.02 20.45 43.19
C LEU A 79 0.10 20.67 42.15
N GLU A 80 0.88 21.74 42.30
CA GLU A 80 2.03 22.02 41.43
C GLU A 80 3.12 20.96 41.59
N ALA A 81 3.41 20.54 42.83
CA ALA A 81 4.33 19.43 43.09
C ALA A 81 3.82 18.10 42.51
N GLU A 82 2.51 17.83 42.64
CA GLU A 82 1.87 16.63 42.09
C GLU A 82 1.95 16.61 40.55
N LYS A 83 1.70 17.76 39.91
CA LYS A 83 1.89 17.95 38.47
C LYS A 83 3.35 17.71 38.06
N SER A 84 4.30 18.38 38.71
CA SER A 84 5.73 18.26 38.39
C SER A 84 6.21 16.82 38.51
N TYR A 85 5.74 16.10 39.53
CA TYR A 85 6.07 14.68 39.73
C TYR A 85 5.47 13.79 38.62
N ALA A 86 4.24 14.08 38.18
CA ALA A 86 3.62 13.36 37.07
C ALA A 86 4.35 13.62 35.73
N GLU A 87 4.84 14.83 35.51
CA GLU A 87 5.66 15.18 34.35
C GLU A 87 7.03 14.53 34.39
N GLU A 88 7.69 14.52 35.55
CA GLU A 88 8.99 13.85 35.73
C GLU A 88 8.89 12.35 35.41
N LYS A 89 7.86 11.68 35.92
CA LYS A 89 7.57 10.27 35.56
C LYS A 89 7.36 10.06 34.06
N LEU A 90 6.75 11.02 33.37
CA LEU A 90 6.56 10.93 31.92
C LEU A 90 7.91 11.07 31.18
N GLU A 91 8.78 11.94 31.66
CA GLU A 91 10.16 12.08 31.14
C GLU A 91 10.99 10.82 31.40
N GLU A 92 10.87 10.20 32.57
CA GLU A 92 11.53 8.94 32.89
C GLU A 92 11.14 7.79 31.95
N MET A 93 9.92 7.81 31.39
CA MET A 93 9.46 6.81 30.42
C MET A 93 9.97 7.06 28.98
N ARG A 94 10.48 8.26 28.66
CA ARG A 94 11.02 8.56 27.32
C ARG A 94 12.16 7.64 26.88
N PRO A 95 13.21 7.39 27.67
CA PRO A 95 14.29 6.51 27.23
C PRO A 95 13.82 5.08 26.96
N GLU A 96 12.84 4.58 27.73
CA GLU A 96 12.24 3.27 27.49
C GLU A 96 11.51 3.24 26.14
N LEU A 97 10.72 4.26 25.85
CA LEU A 97 9.99 4.42 24.60
C LEU A 97 10.94 4.53 23.39
N GLU A 98 11.99 5.34 23.49
CA GLU A 98 13.02 5.47 22.45
C GLU A 98 13.75 4.14 22.21
N ALA A 99 14.09 3.41 23.27
CA ALA A 99 14.74 2.10 23.15
C ALA A 99 13.87 1.10 22.38
N VAL A 100 12.57 1.04 22.67
CA VAL A 100 11.65 0.13 21.98
C VAL A 100 11.36 0.58 20.54
N GLN A 101 11.29 1.88 20.28
CA GLN A 101 11.21 2.42 18.92
C GLN A 101 12.42 2.03 18.07
N ASN A 102 13.62 2.16 18.62
CA ASN A 102 14.86 1.76 17.94
C ASN A 102 14.87 0.26 17.63
N LYS A 103 14.46 -0.60 18.59
CA LYS A 103 14.29 -2.04 18.35
C LYS A 103 13.31 -2.33 17.21
N LEU A 104 12.20 -1.58 17.12
CA LEU A 104 11.21 -1.78 16.07
C LEU A 104 11.76 -1.38 14.69
N ILE A 105 12.49 -0.28 14.62
CA ILE A 105 13.14 0.19 13.39
C ILE A 105 14.14 -0.87 12.90
N GLU A 106 14.97 -1.41 13.80
CA GLU A 106 15.90 -2.49 13.46
C GLU A 106 15.19 -3.75 12.99
N ALA A 107 14.13 -4.19 13.68
CA ALA A 107 13.34 -5.36 13.28
C ALA A 107 12.72 -5.18 11.89
N ARG A 108 12.16 -4.00 11.61
CA ARG A 108 11.61 -3.64 10.28
C ARG A 108 12.70 -3.63 9.21
N ARG A 109 13.86 -3.06 9.49
CA ARG A 109 15.00 -3.05 8.56
C ARG A 109 15.45 -4.47 8.22
N GLN A 110 15.60 -5.32 9.24
CA GLN A 110 16.01 -6.72 9.06
C GLN A 110 14.99 -7.52 8.25
N ARG A 111 13.68 -7.30 8.48
CA ARG A 111 12.64 -7.90 7.64
C ARG A 111 12.72 -7.42 6.20
N ARG A 112 12.83 -6.10 5.99
CA ARG A 112 12.84 -5.49 4.66
C ARG A 112 13.98 -5.99 3.79
N VAL A 113 15.14 -6.27 4.39
CA VAL A 113 16.27 -6.89 3.66
C VAL A 113 15.90 -8.25 3.09
N VAL A 114 15.21 -9.10 3.85
CA VAL A 114 14.79 -10.44 3.39
C VAL A 114 13.67 -10.34 2.37
N GLU A 115 12.74 -9.41 2.52
CA GLU A 115 11.70 -9.12 1.52
C GLU A 115 12.32 -8.71 0.18
N LEU A 116 13.30 -7.80 0.20
CA LEU A 116 13.99 -7.37 -1.02
C LEU A 116 14.72 -8.52 -1.72
N LEU A 117 15.29 -9.45 -0.94
CA LEU A 117 15.86 -10.68 -1.50
C LEU A 117 14.77 -11.54 -2.15
N LYS A 118 13.61 -11.69 -1.51
CA LYS A 118 12.47 -12.43 -2.08
C LYS A 118 11.99 -11.82 -3.39
N GLU A 119 11.84 -10.50 -3.45
CA GLU A 119 11.49 -9.75 -4.67
C GLU A 119 12.48 -10.04 -5.81
N ARG A 120 13.80 -9.92 -5.56
CA ARG A 120 14.85 -10.22 -6.55
C ARG A 120 14.83 -11.67 -7.03
N TYR A 121 14.62 -12.63 -6.12
CA TYR A 121 14.50 -14.05 -6.50
C TYR A 121 13.27 -14.31 -7.35
N GLN A 122 12.16 -13.64 -7.05
CA GLN A 122 10.92 -13.73 -7.81
C GLN A 122 11.08 -13.16 -9.21
N GLU A 123 11.75 -12.01 -9.36
CA GLU A 123 12.10 -11.44 -10.66
C GLU A 123 12.93 -12.40 -11.51
N ARG A 124 13.98 -13.00 -10.94
CA ARG A 124 14.82 -13.98 -11.63
C ARG A 124 14.02 -15.20 -12.07
N TYR A 125 13.13 -15.69 -11.21
CA TYR A 125 12.25 -16.80 -11.54
C TYR A 125 11.32 -16.46 -12.71
N HIS A 126 10.69 -15.30 -12.70
CA HIS A 126 9.84 -14.83 -13.79
C HIS A 126 10.61 -14.63 -15.10
N GLN A 127 11.84 -14.12 -15.03
CA GLN A 127 12.70 -14.00 -16.21
C GLN A 127 13.07 -15.36 -16.79
N ALA A 128 13.36 -16.36 -15.95
CA ALA A 128 13.63 -17.73 -16.41
C ALA A 128 12.39 -18.34 -17.07
N LEU A 129 11.21 -18.18 -16.45
CA LEU A 129 9.95 -18.69 -17.00
C LEU A 129 9.64 -18.07 -18.37
N ARG A 130 9.75 -16.74 -18.51
CA ARG A 130 9.56 -16.07 -19.80
C ARG A 130 10.55 -16.53 -20.86
N LYS A 131 11.77 -16.91 -20.48
CA LYS A 131 12.76 -17.47 -21.41
C LYS A 131 12.38 -18.89 -21.86
N GLU A 132 11.88 -19.72 -20.95
CA GLU A 132 11.36 -21.06 -21.27
C GLU A 132 10.15 -20.97 -22.20
N GLU A 133 9.16 -20.14 -21.86
CA GLU A 133 7.97 -19.89 -22.70
C GLU A 133 8.35 -19.40 -24.10
N ARG A 134 9.32 -18.48 -24.21
CA ARG A 134 9.82 -18.01 -25.51
C ARG A 134 10.49 -19.11 -26.32
N LYS A 135 11.22 -20.03 -25.69
CA LYS A 135 11.83 -21.17 -26.36
C LYS A 135 10.77 -22.14 -26.86
N GLU A 136 9.80 -22.50 -26.02
CA GLU A 136 8.67 -23.36 -26.39
C GLU A 136 7.88 -22.75 -27.56
N LEU A 137 7.58 -21.45 -27.51
CA LEU A 137 6.93 -20.75 -28.62
C LEU A 137 7.78 -20.72 -29.90
N ALA A 138 9.10 -20.56 -29.79
CA ALA A 138 10.00 -20.60 -30.95
C ALA A 138 10.04 -21.99 -31.59
N GLU A 139 10.14 -23.05 -30.77
CA GLU A 139 10.10 -24.45 -31.23
C GLU A 139 8.76 -24.78 -31.90
N LEU A 140 7.63 -24.38 -31.31
CA LEU A 140 6.31 -24.54 -31.90
C LEU A 140 6.16 -23.79 -33.23
N ASN A 141 6.69 -22.57 -33.31
CA ASN A 141 6.69 -21.80 -34.56
C ASN A 141 7.55 -22.47 -35.64
N GLN A 142 8.72 -23.01 -35.28
CA GLN A 142 9.59 -23.75 -36.20
C GLN A 142 8.94 -25.04 -36.69
N LEU A 143 8.31 -25.82 -35.80
CA LEU A 143 7.52 -27.00 -36.16
C LEU A 143 6.37 -26.64 -37.11
N ARG A 144 5.66 -25.54 -36.85
CA ARG A 144 4.60 -25.05 -37.75
C ARG A 144 5.14 -24.71 -39.15
N GLN A 145 6.28 -24.00 -39.23
CA GLN A 145 6.93 -23.69 -40.51
C GLN A 145 7.42 -24.94 -41.24
N GLY A 146 7.92 -25.94 -40.52
CA GLY A 146 8.26 -27.24 -41.10
C GLY A 146 7.06 -27.95 -41.72
N ILE A 147 5.89 -27.88 -41.08
CA ILE A 147 4.64 -28.47 -41.60
C ILE A 147 4.10 -27.70 -42.81
N THR A 148 4.24 -26.36 -42.86
CA THR A 148 3.81 -25.57 -44.03
C THR A 148 4.69 -25.82 -45.25
N ASN A 149 6.01 -25.95 -45.07
CA ASN A 149 6.94 -26.24 -46.16
C ASN A 149 6.71 -27.65 -46.76
N VAL A 150 6.28 -28.63 -45.95
CA VAL A 150 5.91 -29.97 -46.45
C VAL A 150 4.60 -29.93 -47.27
N LYS A 151 3.67 -29.02 -46.98
CA LYS A 151 2.45 -28.83 -47.78
C LYS A 151 2.75 -28.21 -49.15
N GLU A 152 3.71 -27.28 -49.23
CA GLU A 152 4.10 -26.65 -50.50
C GLU A 152 4.83 -27.62 -51.45
N THR A 153 5.52 -28.64 -50.93
CA THR A 153 6.20 -29.65 -51.76
C THR A 153 5.29 -30.75 -52.34
N LYS A 154 3.98 -30.79 -51.99
CA LYS A 154 3.02 -31.77 -52.53
C LYS A 154 2.06 -31.20 -53.57
N THR A 155 2.23 -29.95 -53.97
CA THR A 155 1.46 -29.32 -55.05
C THR A 155 2.35 -29.14 -56.27
N THR A 156 2.65 -30.25 -56.96
CA THR A 156 3.08 -30.21 -58.36
C THR A 156 2.30 -31.25 -59.15
N THR A 157 1.49 -30.71 -60.07
CA THR A 157 0.94 -31.26 -61.30
C THR A 157 -0.11 -32.37 -61.21
N PHE A 158 -1.37 -31.96 -61.25
CA PHE A 158 -2.38 -32.59 -62.10
C PHE A 158 -3.26 -31.49 -62.70
N GLU A 159 -2.94 -31.07 -63.92
CA GLU A 159 -3.85 -30.27 -64.74
C GLU A 159 -4.78 -31.22 -65.48
N THR A 160 -6.08 -31.13 -65.23
CA THR A 160 -7.10 -31.34 -66.27
C THR A 160 -8.37 -30.59 -65.87
N GLU A 161 -8.60 -29.50 -66.60
CA GLU A 161 -9.84 -28.84 -67.00
C GLU A 161 -11.16 -29.34 -66.38
N SER A 162 -11.92 -28.43 -65.74
CA SER A 162 -13.30 -28.12 -66.13
C SER A 162 -13.91 -26.99 -65.29
N ASP A 163 -14.55 -26.10 -66.05
CA ASP A 163 -15.57 -25.09 -65.76
C ASP A 163 -16.22 -24.94 -64.37
N ASP A 164 -16.41 -23.65 -64.10
CA ASP A 164 -17.56 -23.00 -63.50
C ASP A 164 -17.74 -22.89 -61.97
N LEU A 165 -17.86 -21.61 -61.59
CA LEU A 165 -18.46 -21.05 -60.39
C LEU A 165 -17.60 -21.10 -59.11
N PHE A 166 -16.91 -19.99 -58.82
CA PHE A 166 -17.14 -19.17 -57.62
C PHE A 166 -16.16 -17.99 -57.65
N GLU A 167 -16.59 -16.88 -58.23
CA GLU A 167 -15.88 -15.61 -58.20
C GLU A 167 -16.14 -14.94 -56.83
N GLU A 168 -15.52 -15.46 -55.76
CA GLU A 168 -15.51 -14.76 -54.47
C GLU A 168 -14.47 -13.63 -54.54
N ARG A 169 -14.95 -12.48 -55.00
CA ARG A 169 -14.29 -11.16 -54.94
C ARG A 169 -13.48 -11.04 -53.65
N ALA A 170 -12.15 -10.95 -53.79
CA ALA A 170 -11.28 -10.46 -52.73
C ALA A 170 -11.63 -8.98 -52.48
N GLU A 171 -12.60 -8.72 -51.61
CA GLU A 171 -12.80 -7.39 -51.06
C GLU A 171 -11.58 -7.05 -50.20
N ASP A 172 -10.84 -6.03 -50.64
CA ASP A 172 -9.65 -5.50 -49.99
C ASP A 172 -9.93 -5.26 -48.50
N LEU A 173 -9.06 -5.72 -47.58
CA LEU A 173 -9.36 -5.70 -46.12
C LEU A 173 -9.75 -4.29 -45.61
N ARG A 174 -9.25 -3.26 -46.30
CA ARG A 174 -9.57 -1.85 -46.04
C ARG A 174 -11.04 -1.49 -46.29
N THR A 175 -11.68 -2.04 -47.32
CA THR A 175 -13.10 -1.79 -47.61
C THR A 175 -14.02 -2.54 -46.65
N ARG A 176 -13.56 -3.68 -46.12
CA ARG A 176 -14.29 -4.44 -45.08
C ARG A 176 -14.27 -3.73 -43.73
N GLU A 177 -13.12 -3.18 -43.34
CA GLU A 177 -13.00 -2.40 -42.10
C GLU A 177 -13.75 -1.07 -42.17
N SER A 178 -13.74 -0.40 -43.33
CA SER A 178 -14.51 0.84 -43.51
C SER A 178 -16.03 0.62 -43.42
N ARG A 179 -16.54 -0.48 -44.00
CA ARG A 179 -17.97 -0.85 -43.86
C ARG A 179 -18.34 -1.13 -42.41
N ARG A 180 -17.55 -1.92 -41.70
CA ARG A 180 -17.80 -2.22 -40.28
C ARG A 180 -17.80 -0.96 -39.41
N ARG A 181 -16.90 -0.02 -39.70
CA ARG A 181 -16.83 1.25 -38.98
C ARG A 181 -18.07 2.13 -39.27
N ALA A 182 -18.53 2.16 -40.52
CA ALA A 182 -19.74 2.89 -40.90
C ALA A 182 -20.99 2.29 -40.24
N GLU A 183 -21.14 0.97 -40.26
CA GLU A 183 -22.26 0.26 -39.60
C GLU A 183 -22.29 0.54 -38.08
N TYR A 184 -21.12 0.56 -37.43
CA TYR A 184 -21.03 0.88 -36.01
C TYR A 184 -21.46 2.32 -35.70
N LEU A 185 -21.08 3.28 -36.56
CA LEU A 185 -21.45 4.69 -36.40
C LEU A 185 -22.95 4.92 -36.64
N GLU A 186 -23.53 4.22 -37.62
CA GLU A 186 -24.97 4.25 -37.91
C GLU A 186 -25.78 3.68 -36.73
N GLN A 187 -25.37 2.55 -36.15
CA GLN A 187 -26.01 2.00 -34.95
C GLN A 187 -25.89 2.92 -33.72
N ALA A 188 -24.81 3.70 -33.64
CA ALA A 188 -24.59 4.67 -32.58
C ALA A 188 -25.30 6.02 -32.84
N GLY A 189 -26.00 6.17 -33.97
CA GLY A 189 -26.74 7.39 -34.34
C GLY A 189 -25.83 8.60 -34.62
N LEU A 190 -24.55 8.36 -34.91
CA LEU A 190 -23.52 9.38 -35.08
C LEU A 190 -23.09 9.48 -36.55
N THR A 191 -22.94 10.69 -37.06
CA THR A 191 -22.37 10.91 -38.40
C THR A 191 -20.83 10.88 -38.32
N GLU A 192 -20.17 10.49 -39.41
CA GLU A 192 -18.69 10.41 -39.46
C GLU A 192 -17.99 11.72 -39.09
N GLU A 193 -18.64 12.87 -39.35
CA GLU A 193 -18.12 14.20 -39.01
C GLU A 193 -18.15 14.46 -37.50
N GLN A 194 -19.17 13.95 -36.79
CA GLN A 194 -19.28 14.09 -35.33
C GLN A 194 -18.23 13.25 -34.60
N ALA A 195 -17.93 12.05 -35.11
CA ALA A 195 -16.91 11.16 -34.54
C ALA A 195 -15.46 11.68 -34.72
N ARG A 196 -15.21 12.51 -35.74
CA ARG A 196 -13.91 13.18 -35.94
C ARG A 196 -13.71 14.37 -35.01
N ASN A 197 -14.79 15.10 -34.68
CA ASN A 197 -14.70 16.23 -33.75
C ASN A 197 -14.53 15.80 -32.28
N THR A 198 -15.09 14.65 -31.88
CA THR A 198 -14.89 14.13 -30.52
C THR A 198 -13.47 13.64 -30.26
N SER A 199 -12.77 13.17 -31.30
CA SER A 199 -11.38 12.69 -31.18
C SER A 199 -10.31 13.79 -31.24
N GLN A 200 -10.69 15.05 -31.49
CA GLN A 200 -9.78 16.21 -31.42
C GLN A 200 -9.87 16.98 -30.10
N ASN A 201 -10.85 16.68 -29.23
CA ASN A 201 -11.05 17.37 -27.95
C ASN A 201 -10.67 16.53 -26.72
N ASP A 202 -10.04 15.36 -26.92
CA ASP A 202 -9.46 14.51 -25.85
C ASP A 202 -7.92 14.54 -25.88
#